data_AF-K9UAS4-F1
#
_entry.id   AF-K9UAS4-F1
#
_cell.length_a   1.000
_cell.length_b   1.000
_cell.length_c   1.000
_cell.angle_alpha   90.00
_cell.angle_beta   90.00
_cell.angle_gamma   90.00
#
_symmetry.space_group_name_H-M   'P 1'
#
loop_
_entity.id
_entity.type
_entity.pdbx_description
1 polymer ?
#
loop_
_entity_poly.entity_id
_entity_poly.type
_entity_poly.pdbx_seq_one_letter_code
_entity_poly.pdbx_strand_id
1 'polypeptide(L)'
;MLSKSVRAFNDRVAASPELQTKLRAVTSPIDFLALAKSEGLDLSGQDFQTIAQQAYQQWLEQLAPKMREFFSRVHSTKELDERLKVSQSSTDVIALAQECGVELSADDLQQAATVAECIPGFSFEKLWFRGLGLSK
;
A
#
# COMPACT_ATOMS: atom_id res chain seq x y z
N MET A 1 20.14 -3.77 6.11
CA MET A 1 20.71 -2.96 5.02
C MET A 1 19.91 -3.25 3.76
N LEU A 2 19.56 -2.21 2.97
CA LEU A 2 18.85 -2.41 1.70
C LEU A 2 19.79 -3.02 0.66
N SER A 3 19.24 -3.87 -0.21
CA SER A 3 19.98 -4.39 -1.36
C SER A 3 20.34 -3.23 -2.31
N LYS A 4 21.37 -3.43 -3.13
CA LYS A 4 21.77 -2.45 -4.15
C LYS A 4 20.62 -2.19 -5.15
N SER A 5 19.85 -3.23 -5.48
CA SER A 5 18.72 -3.15 -6.41
C SER A 5 17.57 -2.32 -5.83
N VAL A 6 17.23 -2.51 -4.55
CA VAL A 6 16.18 -1.71 -3.88
C VAL A 6 16.59 -0.23 -3.80
N ARG A 7 17.86 0.07 -3.49
CA ARG A 7 18.36 1.45 -3.48
C ARG A 7 18.29 2.07 -4.87
N ALA A 8 18.79 1.37 -5.89
CA ALA A 8 18.74 1.85 -7.28
C ALA A 8 17.31 2.12 -7.76
N PHE A 9 16.36 1.26 -7.39
CA PHE A 9 14.94 1.48 -7.67
C PHE A 9 14.41 2.74 -6.98
N ASN A 10 14.63 2.88 -5.67
CA ASN A 10 14.15 4.05 -4.93
C ASN A 10 14.75 5.36 -5.46
N ASP A 11 16.04 5.37 -5.78
CA ASP A 11 16.72 6.53 -6.37
C ASP A 11 16.12 6.88 -7.75
N ARG A 12 15.84 5.87 -8.58
CA ARG A 12 15.23 6.06 -9.90
C ARG A 12 13.81 6.61 -9.80
N VAL A 13 13.02 6.10 -8.86
CA VAL A 13 11.65 6.53 -8.57
C VAL A 13 11.63 7.98 -8.06
N ALA A 14 12.61 8.37 -7.24
CA ALA A 14 12.75 9.76 -6.78
C ALA A 14 13.16 10.72 -7.91
N ALA A 15 13.99 10.24 -8.85
CA ALA A 15 14.52 11.06 -9.94
C ALA A 15 13.61 11.14 -11.18
N SER A 16 12.57 10.31 -11.31
CA SER A 16 11.75 10.21 -12.51
C SER A 16 10.24 10.37 -12.24
N PRO A 17 9.67 11.57 -12.48
CA PRO A 17 8.22 11.79 -12.43
C PRO A 17 7.43 10.91 -13.41
N GLU A 18 8.04 10.56 -14.55
CA GLU A 18 7.45 9.64 -15.53
C GLU A 18 7.29 8.23 -14.94
N LEU A 19 8.33 7.73 -14.26
CA LEU A 19 8.28 6.42 -13.60
C LEU A 19 7.24 6.40 -12.49
N GLN A 20 7.12 7.48 -11.71
CA GLN A 20 6.03 7.62 -10.73
C GLN A 20 4.65 7.49 -11.39
N THR A 21 4.47 8.13 -12.54
CA THR A 21 3.20 8.06 -13.29
C THR A 21 2.93 6.65 -13.78
N LYS A 22 3.94 5.95 -14.32
CA LYS A 22 3.81 4.54 -14.72
C LYS A 22 3.48 3.64 -13.52
N LEU A 23 4.11 3.87 -12.36
CA LEU A 23 3.88 3.10 -11.15
C LEU A 23 2.47 3.30 -10.57
N ARG A 24 1.85 4.47 -10.77
CA ARG A 24 0.42 4.67 -10.42
C ARG A 24 -0.51 3.83 -11.29
N ALA A 25 -0.15 3.57 -12.54
CA ALA A 25 -0.95 2.75 -13.45
C ALA A 25 -0.82 1.24 -13.19
N VAL A 26 0.13 0.81 -12.34
CA VAL A 26 0.29 -0.60 -11.95
C VAL A 26 -0.95 -1.06 -11.18
N THR A 27 -1.44 -2.25 -11.51
CA THR A 27 -2.60 -2.88 -10.87
C THR A 27 -2.26 -4.20 -10.18
N SER A 28 -1.06 -4.73 -10.39
CA SER A 28 -0.61 -5.99 -9.78
C SER A 28 0.90 -6.03 -9.47
N PRO A 29 1.34 -6.90 -8.54
CA PRO A 29 2.76 -7.16 -8.32
C PRO A 29 3.53 -7.62 -9.57
N ILE A 30 2.87 -8.33 -10.49
CA ILE A 30 3.49 -8.82 -11.72
C ILE A 30 3.77 -7.65 -12.66
N ASP A 31 2.82 -6.73 -12.80
CA ASP A 31 3.00 -5.52 -13.62
C ASP A 31 4.09 -4.62 -13.04
N PHE A 32 4.21 -4.54 -11.71
CA PHE A 32 5.31 -3.86 -11.04
C PHE A 32 6.67 -4.44 -11.45
N LEU A 33 6.83 -5.76 -11.34
CA LEU A 33 8.09 -6.43 -11.68
C LEU A 33 8.42 -6.29 -13.18
N ALA A 34 7.41 -6.39 -14.05
CA ALA A 34 7.56 -6.17 -15.48
C ALA A 34 7.99 -4.73 -15.80
N LEU A 35 7.38 -3.73 -15.14
CA LEU A 35 7.75 -2.33 -15.27
C LEU A 35 9.19 -2.10 -14.81
N ALA A 36 9.58 -2.58 -13.63
CA ALA A 36 10.94 -2.47 -13.12
C ALA A 36 11.96 -3.05 -14.10
N LYS A 37 11.69 -4.24 -14.64
CA LYS A 37 12.53 -4.87 -15.67
C LYS A 37 12.64 -4.04 -16.94
N SER A 38 11.54 -3.44 -17.40
CA SER A 38 11.54 -2.55 -18.58
C SER A 38 12.35 -1.26 -18.38
N GLU A 39 12.49 -0.81 -17.12
CA GLU A 39 13.33 0.32 -16.71
C GLU A 39 14.79 -0.10 -16.45
N GLY A 40 15.15 -1.35 -16.76
CA GLY A 40 16.50 -1.90 -16.58
C GLY A 40 16.83 -2.29 -15.13
N LEU A 41 15.82 -2.38 -14.25
CA LEU A 41 15.98 -2.76 -12.85
C LEU A 41 15.58 -4.22 -12.66
N ASP A 42 16.56 -5.08 -12.44
CA ASP A 42 16.32 -6.50 -12.15
C ASP A 42 16.04 -6.68 -10.66
N LEU A 43 14.75 -6.70 -10.30
CA LEU A 43 14.28 -6.89 -8.92
C LEU A 43 13.93 -8.35 -8.68
N SER A 44 14.54 -8.95 -7.67
CA SER A 44 14.14 -10.27 -7.19
C SER A 44 12.82 -10.21 -6.41
N GLY A 45 12.23 -11.38 -6.13
CA GLY A 45 11.06 -11.47 -5.25
C GLY A 45 11.34 -10.92 -3.83
N GLN A 46 12.57 -11.05 -3.34
CA GLN A 46 12.97 -10.50 -2.05
C GLN A 46 13.11 -8.97 -2.09
N ASP A 47 13.59 -8.42 -3.20
CA ASP A 47 13.65 -6.96 -3.39
C ASP A 47 12.24 -6.38 -3.44
N PHE A 48 11.32 -7.05 -4.14
CA PHE A 48 9.90 -6.68 -4.15
C PHE A 48 9.28 -6.67 -2.75
N GLN A 49 9.48 -7.74 -1.97
CA GLN A 49 8.98 -7.80 -0.59
C GLN A 49 9.54 -6.65 0.25
N THR A 50 10.81 -6.33 0.09
CA THR A 50 11.46 -5.22 0.80
C THR A 50 10.83 -3.89 0.42
N ILE A 51 10.64 -3.62 -0.88
CA ILE A 51 10.01 -2.39 -1.38
C ILE A 51 8.58 -2.24 -0.84
N ALA A 52 7.78 -3.31 -0.95
CA ALA A 52 6.41 -3.30 -0.46
C ALA A 52 6.34 -3.09 1.05
N GLN A 53 7.23 -3.73 1.82
CA GLN A 53 7.30 -3.54 3.27
C GLN A 53 7.72 -2.12 3.64
N GLN A 54 8.67 -1.52 2.92
CA GLN A 54 9.07 -0.12 3.14
C GLN A 54 7.91 0.84 2.88
N ALA A 55 7.18 0.65 1.77
CA ALA A 55 6.03 1.47 1.44
C ALA A 55 4.93 1.36 2.51
N TYR A 56 4.65 0.16 3.00
CA TYR A 56 3.70 -0.08 4.08
C TYR A 56 4.09 0.65 5.37
N GLN A 57 5.37 0.57 5.78
CA GLN A 57 5.85 1.26 6.99
C GLN A 57 5.75 2.79 6.83
N GLN A 58 6.18 3.34 5.69
CA GLN A 58 6.07 4.77 5.41
C GLN A 58 4.62 5.26 5.41
N TRP A 59 3.71 4.44 4.90
CA TRP A 59 2.29 4.74 4.92
C TRP A 59 1.74 4.73 6.35
N LEU A 60 2.02 3.68 7.12
CA LEU A 60 1.59 3.57 8.52
C LEU A 60 2.04 4.78 9.35
N GLU A 61 3.29 5.24 9.19
CA GLU A 61 3.83 6.40 9.91
C GLU A 61 3.06 7.70 9.65
N GLN A 62 2.47 7.84 8.46
CA GLN A 62 1.73 9.02 8.02
C GLN A 62 0.22 8.95 8.29
N LEU A 63 -0.29 7.79 8.72
CA LEU A 63 -1.71 7.62 9.01
C LEU A 63 -2.16 8.38 10.26
N ALA A 64 -3.44 8.75 10.27
CA ALA A 64 -4.10 9.22 11.49
C ALA A 64 -4.04 8.14 12.59
N PRO A 65 -3.94 8.51 13.88
CA PRO A 65 -3.81 7.55 14.98
C PRO A 65 -4.87 6.44 14.98
N LYS A 66 -6.14 6.79 14.73
CA LYS A 66 -7.24 5.81 14.66
C LYS A 66 -7.10 4.81 13.53
N MET A 67 -6.60 5.23 12.36
CA MET A 67 -6.34 4.34 11.24
C MET A 67 -5.18 3.39 11.56
N ARG A 68 -4.11 3.90 12.18
CA ARG A 68 -3.01 3.04 12.67
C ARG A 68 -3.50 2.01 13.68
N GLU A 69 -4.35 2.43 14.62
CA GLU A 69 -4.92 1.53 15.61
C GLU A 69 -5.76 0.43 14.96
N PHE A 70 -6.61 0.78 13.99
CA PHE A 70 -7.37 -0.20 13.21
C PHE A 70 -6.44 -1.23 12.54
N PHE A 71 -5.42 -0.79 11.79
CA PHE A 71 -4.48 -1.72 11.14
C PHE A 71 -3.67 -2.55 12.14
N SER A 72 -3.31 -1.98 13.30
CA SER A 72 -2.65 -2.73 14.37
C SER A 72 -3.55 -3.83 14.94
N ARG A 73 -4.86 -3.57 15.10
CA ARG A 73 -5.81 -4.54 15.63
C ARG A 73 -6.19 -5.59 14.60
N VAL A 74 -6.43 -5.20 13.35
CA VAL A 74 -6.86 -6.14 12.29
C VAL A 74 -5.76 -7.15 11.95
N HIS A 75 -4.48 -6.76 12.05
CA HIS A 75 -3.36 -7.67 11.84
C HIS A 75 -2.95 -8.44 13.11
N SER A 76 -3.64 -8.24 14.24
CA SER A 76 -3.32 -8.95 15.50
C SER A 76 -3.73 -10.42 15.47
N THR A 77 -4.76 -10.77 14.69
CA THR A 77 -5.23 -12.14 14.52
C THR A 77 -5.35 -12.49 13.04
N LYS A 78 -5.08 -13.76 12.72
CA LYS A 78 -5.19 -14.26 11.35
C LYS A 78 -6.62 -14.13 10.79
N GLU A 79 -7.62 -14.32 11.63
CA GLU A 79 -9.02 -14.21 11.25
C GLU A 79 -9.39 -12.79 10.79
N LEU A 80 -9.01 -11.77 11.55
CA LEU A 80 -9.28 -10.38 11.20
C LEU A 80 -8.50 -9.96 9.94
N ASP A 81 -7.25 -10.43 9.80
CA ASP A 81 -6.42 -10.20 8.62
C ASP A 81 -7.04 -10.82 7.35
N GLU A 82 -7.56 -12.05 7.44
CA GLU A 82 -8.28 -12.70 6.34
C GLU A 82 -9.57 -11.95 5.98
N ARG A 83 -10.31 -11.45 6.98
CA ARG A 83 -11.53 -10.65 6.77
C ARG A 83 -11.25 -9.31 6.09
N LEU A 84 -10.14 -8.65 6.44
CA LEU A 84 -9.70 -7.44 5.76
C LEU A 84 -9.41 -7.70 4.27
N LYS A 85 -8.78 -8.83 3.95
CA LYS A 85 -8.41 -9.19 2.57
C LYS A 85 -9.61 -9.47 1.67
N VAL A 86 -10.72 -9.94 2.24
CA VAL A 86 -11.96 -10.21 1.49
C VAL A 86 -12.94 -9.05 1.49
N SER A 87 -12.65 -7.97 2.22
CA SER A 87 -13.49 -6.75 2.23
C SER A 87 -13.46 -6.10 0.85
N GLN A 88 -14.64 -5.84 0.27
CA GLN A 88 -14.77 -5.32 -1.11
C GLN A 88 -15.28 -3.88 -1.16
N SER A 89 -15.68 -3.32 -0.02
CA SER A 89 -16.21 -1.96 0.07
C SER A 89 -15.73 -1.23 1.31
N SER A 90 -15.81 0.10 1.28
CA SER A 90 -15.55 0.95 2.46
C SER A 90 -16.48 0.60 3.62
N THR A 91 -17.73 0.22 3.34
CA THR A 91 -18.70 -0.22 4.34
C THR A 91 -18.25 -1.48 5.07
N ASP A 92 -17.70 -2.47 4.36
CA ASP A 92 -17.18 -3.70 4.97
C ASP A 92 -16.02 -3.40 5.92
N VAL A 93 -15.13 -2.49 5.50
CA VAL A 93 -13.98 -2.07 6.31
C VAL A 93 -14.42 -1.30 7.55
N ILE A 94 -15.42 -0.41 7.44
CA ILE A 94 -15.98 0.31 8.58
C ILE A 94 -16.63 -0.66 9.58
N ALA A 95 -17.39 -1.64 9.09
CA ALA A 95 -17.98 -2.67 9.94
C ALA A 95 -16.89 -3.49 10.67
N LEU A 96 -15.85 -3.91 9.96
CA LEU A 96 -14.71 -4.62 10.54
C LEU A 96 -13.98 -3.77 11.60
N ALA A 97 -13.83 -2.46 11.36
CA ALA A 97 -13.22 -1.55 12.31
C ALA A 97 -14.05 -1.43 13.59
N GLN A 98 -15.38 -1.35 13.46
CA GLN A 98 -16.30 -1.31 14.59
C GLN A 98 -16.19 -2.58 15.45
N GLU A 99 -16.06 -3.75 14.83
CA GLU A 99 -15.81 -5.02 15.54
C GLU A 99 -14.45 -5.03 16.24
N CYS A 100 -13.45 -4.37 15.65
CA CYS A 100 -12.17 -4.11 16.29
C CYS A 100 -12.25 -3.03 17.38
N GLY A 101 -13.42 -2.44 17.66
CA GLY A 101 -13.60 -1.38 18.64
C GLY A 101 -13.02 -0.03 18.22
N VAL A 102 -12.87 0.21 16.91
CA VAL A 102 -12.39 1.46 16.33
C VAL A 102 -13.49 2.08 15.49
N GLU A 103 -13.86 3.32 15.80
CA GLU A 103 -14.85 4.07 15.03
C GLU A 103 -14.17 4.74 13.83
N LEU A 104 -14.37 4.18 12.64
CA LEU A 104 -13.92 4.74 11.38
C LEU A 104 -15.09 5.28 10.56
N SER A 105 -14.87 6.41 9.91
CA SER A 105 -15.77 6.99 8.93
C SER A 105 -15.26 6.78 7.50
N ALA A 106 -16.11 7.04 6.50
CA ALA A 106 -15.70 7.03 5.10
C ALA A 106 -14.58 8.05 4.82
N ASP A 107 -14.62 9.21 5.47
CA ASP A 107 -13.59 10.25 5.34
C ASP A 107 -12.22 9.77 5.83
N ASP A 108 -12.19 8.92 6.87
CA ASP A 108 -10.94 8.36 7.40
C ASP A 108 -10.29 7.39 6.43
N LEU A 109 -11.10 6.58 5.77
CA LEU A 109 -10.65 5.68 4.72
C LEU A 109 -10.18 6.48 3.50
N GLN A 110 -10.88 7.56 3.13
CA GLN A 110 -10.49 8.44 2.03
C GLN A 110 -9.18 9.17 2.32
N GLN A 111 -8.97 9.60 3.56
CA GLN A 111 -7.72 10.21 3.98
C GLN A 111 -6.57 9.21 3.93
N ALA A 112 -6.78 7.98 4.42
CA ALA A 112 -5.78 6.92 4.34
C ALA A 112 -5.43 6.52 2.90
N ALA A 113 -6.42 6.49 2.00
CA ALA A 113 -6.22 6.30 0.57
C ALA A 113 -5.37 7.42 -0.04
N THR A 114 -5.66 8.68 0.34
CA THR A 114 -4.88 9.85 -0.11
C THR A 114 -3.42 9.76 0.36
N VAL A 115 -3.18 9.34 1.60
CA VAL A 115 -1.82 9.11 2.12
C VAL A 115 -1.13 8.00 1.33
N ALA A 116 -1.83 6.91 1.00
CA ALA A 116 -1.28 5.84 0.17
C ALA A 116 -0.84 6.35 -1.21
N GLU A 117 -1.64 7.19 -1.87
CA GLU A 117 -1.30 7.81 -3.16
C GLU A 117 -0.06 8.73 -3.10
N CYS A 118 0.20 9.33 -1.94
CA CYS A 118 1.39 10.15 -1.72
C CYS A 118 2.68 9.33 -1.55
N ILE A 119 2.60 8.02 -1.29
CA ILE A 119 3.79 7.17 -1.14
C ILE A 119 4.47 7.01 -2.51
N PRO A 120 5.77 7.36 -2.65
CA PRO A 120 6.52 7.15 -3.88
C PRO A 120 6.56 5.67 -4.28
N GLY A 121 6.38 5.39 -5.57
CA GLY A 121 6.53 4.04 -6.11
C GLY A 121 5.35 3.10 -5.88
N PHE A 122 5.64 1.80 -5.66
CA PHE A 122 4.63 0.74 -5.52
C PHE A 122 4.29 0.47 -4.05
N SER A 123 3.00 0.25 -3.77
CA SER A 123 2.49 -0.14 -2.46
C SER A 123 1.21 -0.97 -2.62
N PHE A 124 0.96 -1.94 -1.74
CA PHE A 124 -0.29 -2.70 -1.75
C PHE A 124 -1.50 -1.85 -1.36
N GLU A 125 -1.29 -0.82 -0.56
CA GLU A 125 -2.32 0.05 -0.01
C GLU A 125 -3.04 0.80 -1.14
N LYS A 126 -2.30 1.33 -2.11
CA LYS A 126 -2.88 1.92 -3.34
C LYS A 126 -3.79 0.94 -4.08
N LEU A 127 -3.35 -0.30 -4.26
CA LEU A 127 -4.15 -1.33 -4.93
C LEU A 127 -5.40 -1.68 -4.13
N TRP A 128 -5.25 -1.83 -2.81
CA TRP A 128 -6.33 -2.16 -1.92
C TRP A 128 -7.40 -1.06 -1.90
N PHE A 129 -7.01 0.21 -1.70
CA PHE A 129 -7.94 1.33 -1.74
C PHE A 129 -8.59 1.55 -3.11
N ARG A 130 -7.87 1.30 -4.21
CA ARG A 130 -8.47 1.28 -5.56
C ARG A 130 -9.52 0.18 -5.67
N GLY A 131 -9.25 -1.00 -5.13
CA GLY A 131 -10.21 -2.11 -5.07
C GLY A 131 -11.49 -1.77 -4.30
N LEU A 132 -11.38 -0.93 -3.27
CA LEU A 132 -12.52 -0.40 -2.50
C LEU A 132 -13.23 0.78 -3.18
N GLY A 133 -12.74 1.27 -4.33
CA GLY A 133 -13.27 2.44 -5.03
C GLY A 133 -12.90 3.79 -4.40
N LEU A 134 -11.89 3.83 -3.52
CA LEU A 134 -11.47 5.01 -2.77
C LEU A 134 -10.24 5.73 -3.35
N SER A 135 -9.56 5.11 -4.32
CA SER A 135 -8.44 5.70 -5.04
C SER A 135 -8.57 5.51 -6.55
N LYS A 136 -7.99 6.44 -7.33
CA LYS A 136 -7.96 6.41 -8.80
C LYS A 136 -6.59 5.99 -9.29
#